data_AF-A0A3B3C5J3-F1
#
_entry.id   AF-A0A3B3C5J3-F1
#
_cell.length_a   1.000
_cell.length_b   1.000
_cell.length_c   1.000
_cell.angle_alpha   90.00
_cell.angle_beta   90.00
_cell.angle_gamma   90.00
#
_symmetry.space_group_name_H-M   'P 1'
#
loop_
_entity.id
_entity.type
_entity.pdbx_description
1 polymer ?
#
loop_
_entity_poly.entity_id
_entity_poly.type
_entity_poly.pdbx_seq_one_letter_code
_entity_poly.pdbx_strand_id
1 'polypeptide(L)'
;MDETSSEISNLSRPSAKSIYSCVYGCLLQHLFTCDLDGKDLRNARDCVERLKLLDQMGRVWGQNMMLEVHGANLLLSDIETKVSSMSGAVMR
;
A
#
# COMPACT_ATOMS: atom_id res chain seq x y z
N MET A 1 -5.26 20.35 39.40
CA MET A 1 -4.75 18.99 39.63
C MET A 1 -5.86 18.08 39.16
N ASP A 2 -5.88 17.56 37.93
CA ASP A 2 -4.84 17.26 36.93
C ASP A 2 -5.49 17.40 35.53
N GLU A 3 -5.02 18.32 34.68
CA GLU A 3 -4.22 18.01 33.47
C GLU A 3 -4.13 16.51 33.10
N THR A 4 -5.01 16.06 32.22
CA THR A 4 -4.73 14.89 31.37
C THR A 4 -4.91 15.31 29.92
N SER A 5 -3.81 15.84 29.39
CA SER A 5 -3.56 16.09 27.96
C SER A 5 -4.08 14.93 27.11
N SER A 6 -5.15 15.19 26.36
CA SER A 6 -5.56 14.33 25.25
C SER A 6 -4.55 14.57 24.14
N GLU A 7 -3.57 13.67 24.00
CA GLU A 7 -2.73 13.60 22.81
C GLU A 7 -3.64 13.35 21.60
N ILE A 8 -4.14 14.44 21.04
CA ILE A 8 -4.75 14.47 19.72
C ILE A 8 -3.60 14.16 18.78
N SER A 9 -3.55 12.88 18.38
CA SER A 9 -2.72 12.40 17.29
C SER A 9 -2.83 13.42 16.16
N ASN A 10 -1.71 14.05 15.79
CA ASN A 10 -1.58 14.97 14.68
C ASN A 10 -1.87 14.21 13.37
N LEU A 11 -3.13 13.85 13.14
CA LEU A 11 -3.61 13.36 11.86
C LEU A 11 -3.64 14.58 10.96
N SER A 12 -2.52 14.79 10.27
CA SER A 12 -2.37 15.79 9.21
C SER A 12 -3.59 15.71 8.31
N ARG A 13 -4.45 16.72 8.42
CA ARG A 13 -5.64 16.86 7.59
C ARG A 13 -5.16 16.83 6.14
N PRO A 14 -5.47 15.78 5.35
CA PRO A 14 -4.89 15.67 4.03
C PRO A 14 -5.30 16.89 3.21
N SER A 15 -4.32 17.55 2.59
CA SER A 15 -4.56 18.70 1.72
C SER A 15 -5.57 18.32 0.66
N ALA A 16 -6.54 19.21 0.38
CA ALA A 16 -7.56 18.98 -0.63
C ALA A 16 -6.95 18.51 -1.98
N LYS A 17 -5.75 19.00 -2.34
CA LYS A 17 -5.02 18.55 -3.54
C LYS A 17 -4.65 17.06 -3.52
N SER A 18 -4.25 16.54 -2.36
CA SER A 18 -3.94 15.11 -2.20
C SER A 18 -5.20 14.24 -2.24
N ILE A 19 -6.33 14.76 -1.75
CA ILE A 19 -7.62 14.07 -1.82
C ILE A 19 -8.08 13.98 -3.29
N TYR A 20 -7.99 15.07 -4.05
CA TYR A 20 -8.37 15.08 -5.48
C TYR A 20 -7.51 14.16 -6.34
N SER A 21 -6.20 14.04 -6.06
CA SER A 21 -5.33 13.10 -6.79
C SER A 21 -5.86 11.67 -6.71
N CYS A 22 -6.26 11.25 -5.52
CA CYS A 22 -6.76 9.90 -5.28
C CYS A 22 -8.14 9.59 -5.87
N VAL A 23 -8.88 10.60 -6.35
CA VAL A 23 -10.16 10.38 -7.06
C VAL A 23 -9.93 9.83 -8.46
N TYR A 24 -8.77 10.10 -9.07
CA TYR A 24 -8.43 9.69 -10.43
C TYR A 24 -7.23 8.74 -10.51
N GLY A 25 -6.42 8.65 -9.44
CA GLY A 25 -5.28 7.75 -9.35
C GLY A 25 -4.37 8.09 -8.18
N CYS A 26 -4.17 7.15 -7.25
CA CYS A 26 -3.20 7.31 -6.16
C CYS A 26 -1.88 6.65 -6.52
N LEU A 27 -0.77 7.36 -6.36
CA LEU A 27 0.54 6.74 -6.28
C LEU A 27 0.71 6.11 -4.90
N LEU A 28 1.07 4.83 -4.86
CA LEU A 28 1.34 4.08 -3.64
C LEU A 28 2.62 3.25 -3.76
N GLN A 29 3.15 2.82 -2.62
CA GLN A 29 4.28 1.90 -2.58
C GLN A 29 3.76 0.52 -2.17
N HIS A 30 3.79 -0.43 -3.10
CA HIS A 30 3.47 -1.82 -2.84
C HIS A 30 4.68 -2.50 -2.19
N LEU A 31 4.48 -3.10 -1.02
CA LEU A 31 5.55 -3.74 -0.25
C LEU A 31 5.45 -5.27 -0.28
N PHE A 32 4.23 -5.80 -0.28
CA PHE A 32 3.98 -7.22 -0.06
C PHE A 32 2.54 -7.61 -0.41
N THR A 33 2.38 -8.77 -1.05
CA THR A 33 1.10 -9.47 -1.24
C THR A 33 1.21 -10.85 -0.61
N CYS A 34 0.16 -11.28 0.09
CA CYS A 34 0.07 -12.64 0.63
C CYS A 34 -1.35 -13.16 0.62
N ASP A 35 -1.46 -14.47 0.46
CA ASP A 35 -2.74 -15.18 0.57
C ASP A 35 -3.08 -15.44 2.04
N LEU A 36 -4.35 -15.24 2.38
CA LEU A 36 -4.91 -15.62 3.67
C LEU A 36 -5.34 -17.08 3.58
N ASP A 37 -4.43 -17.99 3.94
CA ASP A 37 -4.65 -19.44 3.89
C ASP A 37 -5.46 -19.98 5.08
N GLY A 38 -5.75 -19.13 6.07
CA GLY A 38 -6.48 -19.49 7.28
C GLY A 38 -5.67 -20.33 8.28
N LYS A 39 -4.40 -20.61 8.00
CA LYS A 39 -3.50 -21.35 8.90
C LYS A 39 -2.59 -20.38 9.64
N ASP A 40 -1.59 -19.85 8.91
CA ASP A 40 -0.54 -18.99 9.45
C ASP A 40 -0.88 -17.52 9.25
N LEU A 41 -1.66 -17.20 8.21
CA LEU A 41 -2.13 -15.83 7.92
C LEU A 41 -3.66 -15.82 7.91
N ARG A 42 -4.26 -15.41 9.03
CA ARG A 42 -5.72 -15.42 9.21
C ARG A 42 -6.34 -14.04 9.13
N ASN A 43 -5.57 -13.02 9.46
CA ASN A 43 -6.04 -11.65 9.56
C ASN A 43 -4.93 -10.67 9.16
N ALA A 44 -5.32 -9.40 8.99
CA ALA A 44 -4.40 -8.34 8.58
C ALA A 44 -3.22 -8.16 9.55
N ARG A 45 -3.39 -8.44 10.85
CA ARG A 45 -2.31 -8.34 11.84
C ARG A 45 -1.23 -9.37 11.57
N ASP A 46 -1.61 -10.61 11.26
CA ASP A 46 -0.65 -11.68 10.95
C ASP A 46 0.18 -11.32 9.70
N CYS A 47 -0.46 -10.71 8.70
CA CYS A 47 0.21 -10.20 7.50
C CYS A 47 1.23 -9.10 7.83
N VAL A 48 0.89 -8.18 8.74
CA VAL A 48 1.79 -7.09 9.16
C VAL A 48 2.98 -7.64 9.95
N GLU A 49 2.79 -8.64 10.82
CA GLU A 49 3.90 -9.27 11.54
C GLU A 49 4.83 -10.02 10.58
N ARG A 50 4.27 -10.72 9.57
CA ARG A 50 5.07 -11.32 8.51
C ARG A 50 5.85 -10.29 7.70
N LEU A 51 5.23 -9.16 7.38
CA LEU A 51 5.88 -8.06 6.67
C LEU A 51 7.07 -7.53 7.48
N LYS A 52 6.92 -7.30 8.78
CA LYS A 52 8.01 -6.86 9.67
C LYS A 52 9.17 -7.85 9.70
N LEU A 53 8.89 -9.15 9.73
CA LEU A 53 9.94 -10.17 9.66
C LEU A 53 10.70 -10.11 8.33
N LEU A 54 9.99 -9.98 7.21
CA LEU A 54 10.62 -9.84 5.90
C LEU A 54 11.45 -8.56 5.79
N ASP A 55 10.98 -7.47 6.39
CA ASP A 55 11.68 -6.18 6.42
C ASP A 55 12.99 -6.28 7.23
N GLN A 56 12.94 -6.90 8.41
CA GLN A 56 14.14 -7.18 9.21
C GLN A 56 15.17 -8.06 8.48
N MET A 57 14.71 -8.95 7.60
CA MET A 57 15.58 -9.78 6.76
C MET A 57 16.10 -9.03 5.52
N GLY A 58 15.72 -7.77 5.30
CA GLY A 58 16.06 -7.01 4.11
C GLY A 58 15.43 -7.55 2.83
N ARG A 59 14.30 -8.26 2.94
CA ARG A 59 13.60 -8.91 1.82
C ARG A 59 12.38 -8.13 1.31
N VAL A 60 12.16 -6.93 1.84
CA VAL A 60 11.07 -6.04 1.43
C VAL A 60 11.67 -4.92 0.59
N TRP A 61 11.05 -4.67 -0.55
CA TRP A 61 11.40 -3.57 -1.44
C TRP A 61 10.11 -2.94 -1.94
N GLY A 62 10.07 -1.61 -1.89
CA GLY A 62 8.91 -0.85 -2.30
C GLY A 62 8.84 -0.73 -3.81
N GLN A 63 7.72 -1.17 -4.39
CA GLN A 63 7.39 -0.96 -5.80
C GLN A 63 6.41 0.21 -5.92
N ASN A 64 6.78 1.25 -6.68
CA ASN A 64 5.88 2.38 -6.89
C ASN A 64 4.80 1.98 -7.90
N MET A 65 3.54 2.02 -7.47
CA MET A 65 2.38 1.62 -8.27
C MET A 65 1.34 2.73 -8.30
N MET A 66 0.53 2.73 -9.36
CA MET A 66 -0.65 3.56 -9.52
C MET A 66 -1.91 2.73 -9.24
N LEU A 67 -2.73 3.18 -8.29
CA LEU A 67 -4.02 2.61 -7.99
C LEU A 67 -5.12 3.52 -8.54
N GLU A 68 -5.90 3.01 -9.49
CA GLU A 68 -7.00 3.71 -10.14
C GLU A 68 -8.34 3.04 -9.78
N VAL A 69 -9.38 3.85 -9.57
CA VAL A 69 -10.74 3.36 -9.29
C VAL A 69 -11.57 3.45 -10.57
N HIS A 70 -11.94 2.30 -11.13
CA HIS A 70 -12.72 2.20 -12.36
C HIS A 70 -14.12 1.69 -12.03
N GLY A 71 -15.01 2.61 -11.64
CA GLY A 71 -16.35 2.26 -11.18
C GLY A 71 -16.30 1.40 -9.92
N ALA A 72 -16.69 0.12 -10.04
CA ALA A 72 -16.65 -0.86 -8.95
C ALA A 72 -15.33 -1.66 -8.88
N ASN A 73 -14.41 -1.45 -9.82
CA ASN A 73 -13.14 -2.16 -9.89
C ASN A 73 -11.98 -1.29 -9.41
N LEU A 74 -10.97 -1.93 -8.81
CA LEU A 74 -9.69 -1.31 -8.49
C LEU A 74 -8.64 -1.86 -9.45
N LEU A 75 -7.93 -0.97 -10.14
CA LEU A 75 -6.82 -1.32 -11.02
C LEU A 75 -5.52 -0.88 -10.36
N LEU A 76 -4.65 -1.85 -10.07
CA LEU A 76 -3.29 -1.60 -9.61
C LEU A 76 -2.35 -1.80 -10.80
N SER A 77 -1.62 -0.76 -11.19
CA SER A 77 -0.74 -0.75 -12.35
C SER A 77 0.66 -0.25 -12.00
N ASP A 78 1.67 -0.83 -12.63
CA ASP A 78 3.05 -0.39 -12.44
C ASP A 78 3.31 0.91 -13.21
N ILE A 79 4.01 1.87 -12.61
CA ILE A 79 4.26 3.19 -13.20
C ILE A 79 5.22 3.09 -14.41
N GLU A 80 6.08 2.09 -14.43
CA GLU A 80 7.06 1.83 -15.49
C GLU A 80 6.39 1.36 -16.79
N THR A 81 5.27 0.64 -16.71
CA THR A 81 4.59 0.11 -17.92
C THR A 81 3.94 1.16 -18.83
N LYS A 82 3.89 2.45 -18.44
CA LYS A 82 3.57 3.55 -19.39
C LYS A 82 4.77 4.08 -20.17
N VAL A 83 5.99 3.59 -19.91
CA VAL A 83 7.19 3.92 -20.68
C VAL A 83 7.62 2.68 -21.46
N SER A 84 7.05 2.52 -22.65
CA SER A 84 7.59 1.74 -23.77
C SER A 84 8.75 0.78 -23.44
N SER A 85 8.46 -0.48 -23.10
CA SER A 85 9.37 -1.56 -23.49
C SER A 85 8.62 -2.86 -23.69
N MET A 86 8.84 -3.39 -24.88
CA MET A 86 8.42 -4.69 -25.36
C MET A 86 8.98 -5.82 -24.47
N SER A 87 8.18 -6.89 -24.39
CA SER A 87 8.58 -8.24 -24.01
C SER A 87 8.71 -8.55 -22.51
N GLY A 88 7.57 -9.00 -21.95
CA GLY A 88 7.52 -10.20 -21.10
C GLY A 88 8.15 -10.12 -19.72
N ALA A 89 7.32 -9.85 -18.72
CA ALA A 89 7.57 -10.34 -17.36
C ALA A 89 6.28 -10.98 -16.83
N VAL A 90 6.28 -12.31 -16.81
CA VAL A 90 5.32 -13.14 -16.08
C VAL A 90 5.52 -12.89 -14.60
N MET A 91 4.45 -12.51 -13.91
CA MET A 91 4.39 -12.47 -12.45
C MET A 91 4.47 -13.92 -11.93
N ARG A 92 5.55 -14.25 -11.22
CA ARG A 92 5.75 -15.50 -10.48
C ARG A 92 5.95 -15.18 -9.01
#